data_AF-A0AAN7DZI2-F1
#
_entry.id   AF-A0AAN7DZI2-F1
#
_cell.length_a   1.000
_cell.length_b   1.000
_cell.length_c   1.000
_cell.angle_alpha   90.00
_cell.angle_beta   90.00
_cell.angle_gamma   90.00
#
_symmetry.space_group_name_H-M   'P 1'
#
loop_
_entity.id
_entity.type
_entity.pdbx_description
1 polymer ?
#
loop_
_entity_poly.entity_id
_entity_poly.type
_entity_poly.pdbx_seq_one_letter_code
_entity_poly.pdbx_strand_id
1 'polypeptide(L)'
;MAWWEGVDETRLLIAPVPEETGNGIGQMLSLRRPKSGNTACYLLVNGLLQELHWFKQSYGSWFVGDYVCEDGSLYTATPVDPVFIFLPIFEEARMK
;
A
#
# COMPACT_ATOMS: atom_id res chain seq x y z
N MET A 1 5.02 24.07 13.84
CA MET A 1 4.02 23.01 13.67
C MET A 1 4.79 21.76 13.33
N ALA A 2 4.79 20.78 14.23
CA ALA A 2 5.40 19.49 13.96
C ALA A 2 4.55 18.70 12.95
N TRP A 3 5.17 17.88 12.10
CA TRP A 3 4.45 17.16 11.04
C TRP A 3 3.44 16.13 11.56
N TRP A 4 3.52 15.77 12.84
CA TRP A 4 2.60 14.84 13.52
C TRP A 4 1.44 15.54 14.25
N GLU A 5 1.40 16.88 14.31
CA GLU A 5 0.31 17.60 14.98
C GLU A 5 -1.00 17.49 14.18
N GLY A 6 -2.02 16.85 14.79
CA GLY A 6 -3.34 16.63 14.17
C GLY A 6 -3.52 15.29 13.46
N VAL A 7 -2.52 14.39 13.55
CA VAL A 7 -2.59 13.02 13.03
C VAL A 7 -2.96 12.08 14.17
N ASP A 8 -4.07 11.36 14.02
CA ASP A 8 -4.59 10.43 15.04
C ASP A 8 -3.72 9.14 15.13
N GLU A 9 -3.24 8.66 13.98
CA GLU A 9 -2.35 7.51 13.90
C GLU A 9 -1.29 7.69 12.80
N THR A 10 -0.01 7.53 13.17
CA THR A 10 1.10 7.52 12.21
C THR A 10 1.44 6.09 11.80
N ARG A 11 1.66 5.87 10.50
CA ARG A 11 2.04 4.58 9.92
C ARG A 11 3.32 4.74 9.12
N LEU A 12 4.17 3.71 9.12
CA LEU A 12 5.41 3.68 8.36
C LEU A 12 5.23 2.91 7.05
N LEU A 13 5.54 3.56 5.94
CA LEU A 13 5.48 2.99 4.60
C LEU A 13 6.84 3.10 3.91
N ILE A 14 7.35 1.98 3.41
CA ILE A 14 8.45 1.94 2.44
C ILE A 14 7.83 1.78 1.06
N ALA A 15 8.02 2.79 0.20
CA ALA A 15 7.56 2.77 -1.18
C ALA A 15 8.70 3.14 -2.14
N PRO A 16 8.66 2.68 -3.40
CA PRO A 16 9.56 3.16 -4.44
C PRO A 16 9.44 4.67 -4.58
N VAL A 17 10.56 5.32 -4.88
CA VAL A 17 10.57 6.76 -5.16
C VAL A 17 9.73 7.00 -6.43
N PRO A 18 8.67 7.81 -6.36
CA PRO A 18 7.88 8.13 -7.54
C PRO A 18 8.75 8.90 -8.55
N GLU A 19 8.65 8.57 -9.84
CA GLU A 19 9.31 9.37 -10.87
C GLU A 19 8.79 10.82 -10.83
N GLU A 20 9.66 11.77 -11.19
CA GLU A 20 9.45 13.22 -11.01
C GLU A 20 8.28 13.82 -11.80
N THR A 21 7.60 13.00 -12.61
CA THR A 21 6.62 13.42 -13.63
C THR A 21 5.17 13.43 -13.13
N GLY A 22 4.91 13.50 -11.81
CA GLY A 22 3.54 13.54 -11.28
C GLY A 22 3.42 14.29 -9.96
N ASN A 23 2.19 14.64 -9.56
CA ASN A 23 1.98 15.40 -8.31
C ASN A 23 2.24 14.59 -7.03
N GLY A 24 2.64 13.31 -7.16
CA GLY A 24 2.97 12.42 -6.05
C GLY A 24 1.79 11.97 -5.19
N ILE A 25 0.57 12.40 -5.49
CA ILE A 25 -0.63 12.00 -4.77
C ILE A 25 -0.98 10.57 -5.18
N GLY A 26 -0.81 9.65 -4.24
CA GLY A 26 -1.22 8.27 -4.37
C GLY A 26 -2.70 8.07 -4.02
N GLN A 27 -3.36 7.16 -4.74
CA GLN A 27 -4.70 6.69 -4.42
C GLN A 27 -4.63 5.28 -3.84
N MET A 28 -5.29 5.07 -2.70
CA MET A 28 -5.43 3.75 -2.11
C MET A 28 -6.66 3.03 -2.68
N LEU A 29 -6.49 1.80 -3.13
CA LEU A 29 -7.50 0.99 -3.81
C LEU A 29 -7.68 -0.34 -3.09
N SER A 30 -8.93 -0.78 -2.96
CA SER A 30 -9.28 -2.11 -2.46
C SER A 30 -9.63 -3.01 -3.64
N LEU A 31 -8.73 -3.92 -4.01
CA LEU A 31 -8.90 -4.82 -5.16
C LEU A 31 -8.88 -6.29 -4.72
N ARG A 32 -9.44 -7.17 -5.55
CA ARG A 32 -9.42 -8.62 -5.32
C ARG A 32 -8.02 -9.18 -5.60
N ARG A 33 -7.44 -9.93 -4.65
CA ARG A 33 -6.19 -10.65 -4.90
C ARG A 33 -6.41 -11.78 -5.90
N PRO A 34 -5.58 -11.88 -6.95
CA PRO A 34 -5.79 -12.85 -8.03
C PRO A 34 -5.83 -14.31 -7.56
N LYS A 35 -4.95 -14.67 -6.62
CA LYS A 35 -4.80 -16.06 -6.16
C LYS A 35 -5.84 -16.49 -5.12
N SER A 36 -6.21 -15.61 -4.20
CA SER A 36 -7.07 -15.97 -3.05
C SER A 36 -8.50 -15.46 -3.16
N GLY A 37 -8.79 -14.50 -4.04
CA GLY A 37 -10.09 -13.85 -4.12
C GLY A 37 -10.40 -12.90 -2.96
N ASN A 38 -9.53 -12.79 -1.97
CA ASN A 38 -9.73 -11.88 -0.84
C ASN A 38 -9.37 -10.44 -1.23
N THR A 39 -10.00 -9.47 -0.59
CA THR A 39 -9.64 -8.06 -0.74
C THR A 39 -8.21 -7.81 -0.25
N ALA A 40 -7.43 -7.06 -1.01
CA ALA A 40 -6.17 -6.48 -0.59
C ALA A 40 -6.09 -5.00 -0.97
N CYS A 41 -5.17 -4.31 -0.30
CA CYS A 41 -4.92 -2.90 -0.49
C CYS A 41 -3.81 -2.69 -1.53
N TYR A 42 -4.05 -1.77 -2.45
CA TYR A 42 -3.12 -1.37 -3.49
C TYR A 42 -2.94 0.16 -3.47
N LEU A 43 -1.76 0.62 -3.86
CA LEU A 43 -1.42 2.02 -4.02
C LEU A 43 -1.23 2.30 -5.51
N LEU A 44 -2.02 3.23 -6.05
CA LEU A 44 -1.85 3.75 -7.40
C LEU A 44 -1.20 5.13 -7.31
N VAL A 45 0.06 5.23 -7.75
CA VAL A 45 0.82 6.49 -7.76
C VAL A 45 1.41 6.67 -9.15
N ASN A 46 1.17 7.81 -9.79
CA ASN A 46 1.72 8.13 -11.12
C ASN A 46 1.49 7.03 -12.18
N GLY A 47 0.35 6.34 -12.13
CA GLY A 47 0.01 5.24 -13.05
C GLY A 47 0.67 3.89 -12.73
N LEU A 48 1.54 3.83 -11.70
CA LEU A 48 2.14 2.61 -11.20
C LEU A 48 1.26 2.00 -10.11
N LEU A 49 0.82 0.77 -10.33
CA LEU A 49 0.08 -0.01 -9.35
C LEU A 49 1.06 -0.77 -8.46
N GLN A 50 0.87 -0.65 -7.15
CA GLN A 50 1.72 -1.29 -6.15
C GLN A 50 0.84 -2.04 -5.14
N GLU A 51 1.20 -3.26 -4.77
CA GLU A 51 0.53 -4.00 -3.71
C GLU A 51 1.09 -3.58 -2.35
N LEU A 52 0.21 -3.28 -1.39
CA LEU A 52 0.64 -3.06 -0.01
C LEU A 52 0.78 -4.39 0.73
N HIS A 53 1.94 -4.60 1.31
CA HIS A 53 2.17 -5.62 2.31
C HIS A 53 2.27 -5.01 3.70
N TRP A 54 1.83 -5.78 4.68
CA TRP A 54 1.89 -5.41 6.09
C TRP A 54 2.71 -6.45 6.84
N PHE A 55 3.67 -5.95 7.61
CA PHE A 55 4.47 -6.74 8.52
C PHE A 55 4.35 -6.15 9.93
N LYS A 56 4.06 -7.00 10.91
CA LYS A 56 4.05 -6.62 12.32
C LYS A 56 4.70 -7.73 13.15
N GLN A 57 5.75 -7.36 13.87
CA GLN A 57 6.34 -8.22 14.89
C GLN A 57 5.68 -7.94 16.25
N SER A 58 5.52 -8.98 17.07
CA SER A 58 5.02 -8.82 18.43
C SER A 58 5.92 -7.90 19.26
N TYR A 59 5.32 -7.01 20.04
CA TYR A 59 6.02 -6.09 20.95
C TYR A 59 7.04 -5.16 20.25
N GLY A 60 6.68 -4.64 19.07
CA GLY A 60 7.47 -3.63 18.34
C GLY A 60 6.89 -2.22 18.48
N SER A 61 7.76 -1.22 18.40
CA SER A 61 7.39 0.21 18.26
C SER A 61 8.46 0.92 17.43
N TRP A 62 8.10 2.06 16.84
CA TRP A 62 9.04 2.88 16.07
C TRP A 62 9.24 4.25 16.72
N PHE A 63 10.49 4.70 16.75
CA PHE A 63 10.85 6.06 17.12
C PHE A 63 11.06 6.84 15.82
N VAL A 64 10.22 7.87 15.60
CA VAL A 64 10.20 8.67 14.37
C VAL A 64 10.42 10.13 14.75
N GLY A 65 11.68 10.57 14.76
CA GLY A 65 12.05 11.86 15.34
C GLY A 65 11.73 11.89 16.84
N ASP A 66 10.95 12.89 17.25
CA ASP A 66 10.52 13.09 18.65
C ASP A 66 9.16 12.41 18.96
N TYR A 67 8.66 11.57 18.06
CA TYR A 67 7.38 10.87 18.18
C TYR A 67 7.57 9.35 18.26
N VAL A 68 6.71 8.67 19.04
CA VAL A 68 6.67 7.21 19.15
C VAL A 68 5.43 6.66 18.43
N CYS A 69 5.64 5.81 17.44
CA CYS A 69 4.59 5.01 16.81
C CYS A 69 4.49 3.66 17.53
N GLU A 70 3.50 3.55 18.41
CA GLU A 70 3.28 2.38 19.28
C GLU A 70 2.91 1.11 18.52
N ASP A 71 2.31 1.22 17.34
CA ASP A 71 1.80 0.08 16.58
C ASP A 71 2.91 -0.88 16.10
N GLY A 72 4.12 -0.35 15.83
CA GLY A 72 5.27 -1.13 15.39
C GLY A 72 5.14 -1.76 14.01
N SER A 73 4.03 -1.54 13.30
CA SER A 73 3.82 -2.09 11.96
C SER A 73 4.69 -1.40 10.92
N LEU A 74 5.11 -2.18 9.93
CA LEU A 74 5.79 -1.71 8.73
C LEU A 74 4.95 -2.07 7.51
N TYR A 75 4.68 -1.08 6.67
CA TYR A 75 4.03 -1.28 5.38
C TYR A 75 5.09 -1.19 4.29
N THR A 76 4.97 -2.03 3.27
CA THR A 76 5.80 -1.95 2.07
C THR A 76 4.90 -1.93 0.84
N ALA A 77 5.22 -1.08 -0.13
CA ALA A 77 4.56 -1.05 -1.42
C ALA A 77 5.48 -1.66 -2.47
N THR A 78 5.01 -2.70 -3.16
CA THR A 78 5.79 -3.39 -4.19
C THR A 78 5.07 -3.26 -5.55
N PRO A 79 5.76 -2.90 -6.64
CA PRO A 79 5.13 -2.84 -7.95
C PRO A 79 4.50 -4.18 -8.34
N VAL A 80 3.28 -4.12 -8.89
CA VAL A 80 2.56 -5.29 -9.38
C VAL A 80 2.18 -5.07 -10.84
N ASP A 81 2.31 -6.11 -11.67
CA ASP A 81 1.83 -6.07 -13.05
C ASP A 81 0.29 -6.11 -13.04
N PRO A 82 -0.41 -5.08 -13.59
CA PRO A 82 -1.87 -5.05 -13.65
C PRO A 82 -2.49 -6.25 -14.34
N VAL A 83 -1.77 -6.94 -15.23
CA VAL A 83 -2.25 -8.16 -15.90
C VAL A 83 -2.74 -9.19 -14.87
N PHE A 84 -2.04 -9.37 -13.75
CA PHE A 84 -2.45 -10.33 -12.73
C PHE A 84 -3.80 -9.98 -12.10
N ILE A 85 -4.12 -8.69 -11.96
CA ILE A 85 -5.41 -8.23 -11.42
C ILE A 85 -6.55 -8.50 -12.42
N PHE A 86 -6.27 -8.39 -13.72
CA PHE A 86 -7.25 -8.63 -14.76
C PHE A 86 -7.48 -10.10 -15.11
N LEU A 87 -6.49 -10.98 -14.89
CA LEU A 87 -6.62 -12.43 -15.15
C LEU A 87 -7.94 -13.05 -14.63
N PRO A 88 -8.33 -12.89 -13.34
CA PRO A 88 -9.58 -13.46 -12.85
C PRO A 88 -10.82 -12.88 -13.55
N ILE A 89 -10.79 -11.61 -13.94
CA ILE A 89 -11.88 -10.95 -14.68
C ILE A 89 -11.99 -11.55 -16.09
N PHE A 90 -10.87 -11.78 -16.76
CA PHE A 90 -10.84 -12.41 -18.08
C PHE A 90 -11.29 -13.87 -18.04
N GLU A 91 -10.92 -14.62 -17.01
CA GLU A 91 -11.41 -15.99 -16.82
C GLU A 91 -12.93 -16.02 -16.60
N GLU A 92 -13.48 -15.14 -15.76
CA GLU A 92 -14.92 -14.99 -15.55
C GLU A 92 -15.64 -14.59 -16.85
N ALA A 93 -15.05 -13.69 -17.66
CA ALA A 93 -15.62 -13.24 -18.92
C ALA A 93 -15.57 -14.31 -20.03
N ARG A 94 -14.55 -15.16 -20.06
CA ARG A 94 -14.41 -16.27 -21.02
C ARG A 94 -15.50 -17.35 -20.84
N MET A 95 -16.05 -17.45 -19.63
CA MET A 95 -17.11 -18.42 -19.30
C MET A 95 -18.51 -17.90 -19.66
N LYS A 96 -18.60 -16.83 -20.47
CA LYS A 96 -19.81 -16.33 -21.15
C LYS A 96 -19.62 -16.38 -22.66
#